data_AF-A0A519K542-F1
#
_entry.id   AF-A0A519K542-F1
#
_cell.length_a   1.000
_cell.length_b   1.000
_cell.length_c   1.000
_cell.angle_alpha   90.00
_cell.angle_beta   90.00
_cell.angle_gamma   90.00
#
_symmetry.space_group_name_H-M   'P 1'
#
loop_
_entity.id
_entity.type
_entity.pdbx_description
1 polymer ?
#
loop_
_entity_poly.entity_id
_entity_poly.type
_entity_poly.pdbx_seq_one_letter_code
_entity_poly.pdbx_strand_id
1 'polypeptide(L)'
;MAGGEALKTVEFQTVADAGAEARPHLSVVPSIQIDRSRDDLLTDFGKKTLEDRYLLAGESYQDMFARVATAFSDDAEHAQRVYDYMSRLWFMPATPVLSNGGADRGLPISCFLNAVSDSLDGIQNVWN
;
A
#
# COMPACT_ATOMS: atom_id res chain seq x y z
N MET A 1 23.82 49.99 -52.92
CA MET A 1 22.87 48.86 -53.04
C MET A 1 23.18 47.94 -51.86
N ALA A 2 22.76 48.33 -50.65
CA ALA A 2 21.47 48.05 -50.02
C ALA A 2 21.34 46.56 -49.61
N GLY A 3 21.22 46.31 -48.31
CA GLY A 3 20.92 44.98 -47.77
C GLY A 3 21.32 44.77 -46.31
N GLY A 4 20.87 45.64 -45.40
CA GLY A 4 20.88 45.32 -43.97
C GLY A 4 19.62 44.53 -43.65
N GLU A 5 19.75 43.24 -43.33
CA GLU A 5 18.61 42.44 -42.86
C GLU A 5 18.28 42.82 -41.42
N ALA A 6 17.09 43.40 -41.24
CA ALA A 6 16.54 43.73 -39.94
C ALA A 6 16.07 42.44 -39.24
N LEU A 7 16.65 42.15 -38.07
CA LEU A 7 16.12 41.18 -37.12
C LEU A 7 14.70 41.59 -36.73
N LYS A 8 13.70 40.81 -37.15
CA LYS A 8 12.32 40.94 -36.69
C LYS A 8 12.25 40.39 -35.26
N THR A 9 12.04 41.28 -34.29
CA THR A 9 11.60 40.92 -32.94
C THR A 9 10.24 40.25 -33.02
N VAL A 10 10.16 39.01 -32.55
CA VAL A 10 8.88 38.29 -32.39
C VAL A 10 8.26 38.78 -31.08
N GLU A 11 7.15 39.49 -31.17
CA GLU A 11 6.37 39.87 -29.99
C GLU A 11 5.63 38.65 -29.45
N PHE A 12 5.96 38.26 -28.22
CA PHE A 12 5.20 37.26 -27.49
C PHE A 12 3.89 37.87 -27.02
N GLN A 13 2.78 37.45 -27.62
CA GLN A 13 1.46 37.79 -27.12
C GLN A 13 1.25 37.14 -25.74
N THR A 14 0.96 37.98 -24.75
CA THR A 14 0.49 37.52 -23.44
C THR A 14 -0.85 36.82 -23.63
N VAL A 15 -0.91 35.54 -23.26
CA VAL A 15 -2.18 34.81 -23.18
C VAL A 15 -3.06 35.55 -22.18
N ALA A 16 -4.24 35.96 -22.61
CA ALA A 16 -5.22 36.60 -21.72
C ALA A 16 -5.47 35.66 -20.52
N ASP A 17 -5.45 36.24 -19.33
CA ASP A 17 -5.75 35.56 -18.07
C ASP A 17 -7.17 34.98 -18.17
N ALA A 18 -7.26 33.72 -18.59
CA ALA A 18 -8.50 32.97 -18.58
C ALA A 18 -8.92 32.94 -17.11
N GLY A 19 -10.01 33.66 -16.80
CA GLY A 19 -10.42 33.99 -15.44
C GLY A 19 -10.21 32.81 -14.50
N ALA A 20 -9.47 33.06 -13.42
CA ALA A 20 -9.00 32.05 -12.49
C ALA A 20 -10.12 31.09 -12.08
N GLU A 21 -10.22 29.94 -12.76
CA GLU A 21 -11.01 28.82 -12.26
C GLU A 21 -10.47 28.50 -10.87
N ALA A 22 -11.39 28.33 -9.92
CA ALA A 22 -11.05 28.09 -8.52
C ALA A 22 -10.09 26.90 -8.45
N ARG A 23 -8.84 27.17 -8.04
CA ARG A 23 -7.82 26.13 -7.92
C ARG A 23 -8.38 25.00 -7.04
N PRO A 24 -8.18 23.72 -7.39
CA PRO A 24 -8.70 22.63 -6.60
C PRO A 24 -8.18 22.75 -5.17
N HIS A 25 -9.09 22.64 -4.19
CA HIS A 25 -8.73 22.60 -2.79
C HIS A 25 -8.12 21.24 -2.48
N LEU A 26 -6.79 21.17 -2.51
CA LEU A 26 -6.02 19.98 -2.15
C LEU A 26 -5.92 19.89 -0.63
N SER A 27 -6.43 18.82 -0.05
CA SER A 27 -6.15 18.44 1.34
C SER A 27 -5.11 17.34 1.38
N VAL A 28 -4.13 17.46 2.27
CA VAL A 28 -3.18 16.37 2.54
C VAL A 28 -3.95 15.19 3.12
N VAL A 29 -3.92 14.05 2.44
CA VAL A 29 -4.39 12.79 3.03
C VAL A 29 -3.34 12.33 4.03
N PRO A 30 -3.65 12.21 5.32
CA PRO A 30 -2.68 11.76 6.31
C PRO A 30 -2.21 10.34 5.97
N SER A 31 -0.90 10.14 5.92
CA SER A 31 -0.29 8.81 5.80
C SER A 31 0.21 8.33 7.16
N ILE A 32 0.31 7.01 7.32
CA ILE A 32 0.92 6.39 8.50
C ILE A 32 2.33 6.96 8.72
N GLN A 33 2.63 7.32 9.96
CA GLN A 33 3.94 7.74 10.42
C GLN A 33 4.73 6.49 10.81
N ILE A 34 5.72 6.13 9.99
CA ILE A 34 6.54 4.94 10.16
C ILE A 34 7.71 5.25 11.09
N ASP A 35 7.86 4.45 12.15
CA ASP A 35 8.96 4.49 13.11
C ASP A 35 9.89 3.29 12.89
N ARG A 36 10.99 3.52 12.15
CA ARG A 36 11.99 2.50 11.82
C ARG A 36 12.77 1.97 13.03
N SER A 37 12.81 2.71 14.15
CA SER A 37 13.52 2.26 15.35
C SER A 37 12.91 0.99 15.95
N ARG A 38 11.64 0.69 15.62
CA ARG A 38 10.93 -0.50 16.09
C ARG A 38 11.43 -1.80 15.46
N ASP A 39 12.29 -1.73 14.44
CA ASP A 39 13.02 -2.90 13.96
C ASP A 39 13.90 -3.52 15.07
N ASP A 40 14.28 -2.74 16.09
CA ASP A 40 15.03 -3.24 17.26
C ASP A 40 14.18 -4.13 18.18
N LEU A 41 12.84 -4.08 18.08
CA LEU A 41 11.95 -4.98 18.82
C LEU A 41 11.92 -6.40 18.22
N LEU A 42 12.27 -6.53 16.94
CA LEU A 42 12.29 -7.82 16.25
C LEU A 42 13.59 -8.57 16.57
N THR A 43 13.46 -9.84 16.93
CA THR A 43 14.61 -10.75 17.08
C THR A 43 15.26 -11.04 15.73
N ASP A 44 16.53 -11.43 15.72
CA ASP A 44 17.24 -11.79 14.48
C ASP A 44 16.55 -12.92 13.71
N PHE A 45 16.03 -13.92 14.43
CA PHE A 45 15.26 -15.00 13.82
C PHE A 45 13.92 -14.50 13.26
N GLY A 46 13.24 -13.60 13.97
CA GLY A 46 12.02 -12.96 13.49
C GLY A 46 12.26 -12.19 12.20
N LYS A 47 13.33 -11.38 12.15
CA LYS A 47 13.76 -10.65 10.95
C LYS A 47 13.99 -11.58 9.76
N LYS A 48 14.72 -12.67 9.96
CA LYS A 48 14.96 -13.67 8.89
C LYS A 48 13.68 -14.35 8.42
N THR A 49 12.76 -14.63 9.33
CA THR A 49 11.46 -15.21 8.99
C THR A 49 10.61 -14.24 8.15
N LEU A 50 10.61 -12.95 8.52
CA LEU A 50 9.91 -11.90 7.76
C LEU A 50 10.50 -11.72 6.36
N GLU A 51 11.83 -11.62 6.26
CA GLU A 51 12.56 -11.52 4.98
C GLU A 51 12.25 -12.68 4.03
N ASP A 52 12.24 -13.91 4.54
CA ASP A 52 12.07 -15.12 3.71
C ASP A 52 10.65 -15.22 3.11
N ARG A 53 9.61 -14.82 3.85
CA ARG A 53 8.23 -15.22 3.52
C ARG A 53 7.20 -14.11 3.39
N TYR A 54 7.44 -12.94 4.00
CA TYR A 54 6.38 -11.96 4.22
C TYR A 54 6.62 -10.63 3.53
N LEU A 55 7.88 -10.21 3.39
CA LEU A 55 8.22 -8.96 2.71
C LEU A 55 7.96 -9.09 1.20
N LEU A 56 7.37 -8.04 0.62
CA LEU A 56 7.36 -7.84 -0.82
C LEU A 56 8.74 -7.37 -1.31
N ALA A 57 8.96 -7.42 -2.63
CA ALA A 57 10.23 -6.99 -3.21
C ALA A 57 10.51 -5.51 -2.90
N GLY A 58 11.63 -5.24 -2.21
CA GLY A 58 12.03 -3.90 -1.79
C GLY A 58 11.32 -3.36 -0.55
N GLU A 59 10.48 -4.17 0.11
CA GLU A 59 9.76 -3.79 1.31
C GLU A 59 10.62 -4.02 2.58
N SER A 60 10.58 -3.10 3.54
CA SER A 60 11.18 -3.31 4.87
C SER A 60 10.13 -3.77 5.90
N TYR A 61 10.54 -4.18 7.11
CA TYR A 61 9.60 -4.72 8.11
C TYR A 61 8.51 -3.72 8.50
N GLN A 62 8.87 -2.45 8.74
CA GLN A 62 7.87 -1.45 9.07
C GLN A 62 6.99 -1.05 7.87
N ASP A 63 7.50 -1.17 6.64
CA ASP A 63 6.67 -0.94 5.44
C ASP A 63 5.60 -2.03 5.32
N MET A 64 5.97 -3.28 5.56
CA MET A 64 5.03 -4.40 5.61
C MET A 64 3.94 -4.15 6.65
N PHE A 65 4.31 -3.72 7.87
CA PHE A 65 3.31 -3.38 8.89
C PHE A 65 2.42 -2.21 8.46
N ALA A 66 2.97 -1.17 7.85
CA ALA A 66 2.19 -0.03 7.37
C ALA A 66 1.24 -0.40 6.23
N ARG A 67 1.69 -1.21 5.27
CA ARG A 67 0.87 -1.75 4.17
C ARG A 67 -0.31 -2.54 4.71
N VAL A 68 -0.05 -3.50 5.60
CA VAL A 68 -1.10 -4.35 6.17
C VAL A 68 -2.07 -3.52 7.02
N ALA A 69 -1.58 -2.56 7.81
CA ALA A 69 -2.43 -1.67 8.59
C ALA A 69 -3.34 -0.83 7.68
N THR A 70 -2.80 -0.26 6.61
CA THR A 70 -3.56 0.55 5.64
C THR A 70 -4.63 -0.28 4.94
N ALA A 71 -4.32 -1.52 4.58
CA ALA A 71 -5.25 -2.39 3.84
C ALA A 71 -6.50 -2.78 4.64
N PHE A 72 -6.40 -2.84 5.97
CA PHE A 72 -7.47 -3.32 6.86
C PHE A 72 -7.99 -2.26 7.82
N SER A 73 -7.83 -0.99 7.49
CA SER A 73 -8.32 0.14 8.29
C SER A 73 -9.27 1.02 7.50
N ASP A 74 -10.26 1.59 8.19
CA ASP A 74 -11.29 2.43 7.57
C ASP A 74 -10.79 3.84 7.23
N ASP A 75 -9.84 4.34 8.01
CA ASP A 75 -9.24 5.67 7.86
C ASP A 75 -7.77 5.69 8.33
N ALA A 76 -7.10 6.82 8.11
CA ALA A 76 -5.69 6.99 8.43
C ALA A 76 -5.39 6.93 9.94
N GLU A 77 -6.33 7.35 10.80
CA GLU A 77 -6.14 7.29 12.25
C GLU A 77 -6.24 5.85 12.75
N HIS A 78 -7.22 5.09 12.23
CA HIS A 78 -7.35 3.66 12.46
C HIS A 78 -6.10 2.92 11.98
N ALA A 79 -5.61 3.24 10.78
CA ALA A 79 -4.40 2.65 10.21
C ALA A 79 -3.17 2.91 11.09
N GLN A 80 -3.02 4.15 11.61
CA GLN A 80 -1.94 4.48 12.53
C GLN A 80 -2.00 3.64 13.82
N ARG A 81 -3.19 3.47 14.42
CA ARG A 81 -3.36 2.64 15.63
C ARG A 81 -2.99 1.19 15.38
N VAL A 82 -3.45 0.61 14.27
CA VAL A 82 -3.14 -0.78 13.90
C VAL A 82 -1.66 -0.96 13.62
N TYR A 83 -1.02 -0.02 12.91
CA TYR A 83 0.43 0.01 12.73
C TYR A 83 1.16 0.07 14.06
N ASP A 84 0.75 0.93 14.99
CA ASP A 84 1.38 1.04 16.30
C ASP A 84 1.28 -0.26 17.12
N TYR A 85 0.14 -0.95 17.05
CA TYR A 85 -0.02 -2.24 17.75
C TYR A 85 0.85 -3.34 17.14
N MET A 86 0.94 -3.42 15.81
CA MET A 86 1.80 -4.41 15.15
C MET A 86 3.28 -4.12 15.35
N SER A 87 3.71 -2.89 15.09
CA SER A 87 5.13 -2.51 15.15
C SER A 87 5.69 -2.49 16.56
N ARG A 88 4.87 -2.32 17.60
CA ARG A 88 5.26 -2.52 19.02
C ARG A 88 5.13 -3.97 19.49
N LEU A 89 4.77 -4.90 18.59
CA LEU A 89 4.59 -6.32 18.87
C LEU A 89 3.51 -6.62 19.92
N TRP A 90 2.48 -5.77 20.03
CA TRP A 90 1.34 -6.03 20.93
C TRP A 90 0.37 -7.07 20.35
N PHE A 91 0.33 -7.17 19.02
CA PHE A 91 -0.27 -8.28 18.31
C PHE A 91 0.46 -8.51 16.98
N MET A 92 0.28 -9.70 16.40
CA MET A 92 0.69 -10.00 15.04
C MET A 92 -0.49 -10.65 14.30
N PRO A 93 -0.84 -10.20 13.08
CA PRO A 93 -1.89 -10.84 12.31
C PRO A 93 -1.47 -12.23 11.83
N ALA A 94 -2.45 -13.05 11.46
CA ALA A 94 -2.19 -14.38 10.90
C ALA A 94 -1.41 -14.30 9.57
N THR A 95 -0.70 -15.38 9.24
CA THR A 95 0.19 -15.46 8.08
C THR A 95 -0.41 -14.96 6.76
N PRO A 96 -1.66 -15.31 6.36
CA PRO A 96 -2.23 -14.81 5.10
C PRO A 96 -2.55 -13.31 5.14
N VAL A 97 -2.94 -12.78 6.30
CA VAL A 97 -3.21 -11.35 6.48
C VAL A 97 -1.90 -10.57 6.37
N LEU A 98 -0.83 -11.05 6.99
CA LEU A 98 0.49 -10.43 6.91
C LEU A 98 1.07 -10.50 5.48
N SER A 99 0.93 -11.65 4.82
CA SER A 99 1.50 -11.90 3.49
C SER A 99 0.76 -11.20 2.35
N ASN A 100 -0.58 -11.13 2.45
CA ASN A 100 -1.43 -10.72 1.33
C ASN A 100 -2.17 -9.39 1.58
N GLY A 101 -2.17 -8.86 2.81
CA GLY A 101 -2.86 -7.61 3.14
C GLY A 101 -2.34 -6.42 2.34
N GLY A 102 -3.14 -5.89 1.41
CA GLY A 102 -2.71 -4.78 0.54
C GLY A 102 -1.68 -5.16 -0.53
N ALA A 103 -1.53 -6.45 -0.82
CA ALA A 103 -0.74 -6.95 -1.95
C ALA A 103 -1.67 -7.33 -3.12
N ASP A 104 -1.14 -7.33 -4.34
CA ASP A 104 -1.88 -7.78 -5.54
C ASP A 104 -1.95 -9.31 -5.69
N ARG A 105 -1.71 -10.06 -4.60
CA ARG A 105 -1.67 -11.52 -4.61
C ARG A 105 -2.33 -12.13 -3.37
N GLY A 106 -3.02 -13.25 -3.59
CA GLY A 106 -3.58 -14.09 -2.53
C GLY A 106 -4.76 -13.46 -1.79
N LEU A 107 -5.43 -14.28 -0.97
CA LEU A 107 -6.51 -13.83 -0.09
C LEU A 107 -6.00 -13.77 1.37
N PRO A 108 -6.52 -12.86 2.20
CA PRO A 108 -6.18 -12.78 3.62
C PRO A 108 -6.96 -13.82 4.46
N ILE A 109 -7.09 -15.04 3.96
CA ILE A 109 -7.91 -16.11 4.56
C ILE A 109 -7.02 -17.30 4.91
N SER A 110 -7.05 -17.72 6.18
CA SER A 110 -6.26 -18.87 6.66
C SER A 110 -6.99 -20.21 6.53
N CYS A 111 -8.30 -20.21 6.75
CA CYS A 111 -9.08 -21.43 6.89
C CYS A 111 -10.32 -21.36 6.01
N PHE A 112 -10.65 -22.48 5.39
CA PHE A 112 -11.90 -22.69 4.67
C PHE A 112 -12.65 -23.84 5.32
N LEU A 113 -13.95 -23.67 5.52
CA LEU A 113 -14.84 -24.74 5.97
C LEU A 113 -15.67 -25.17 4.76
N ASN A 114 -15.38 -26.38 4.27
CA ASN A 114 -16.10 -26.96 3.15
C ASN A 114 -17.26 -27.82 3.66
N ALA A 115 -18.38 -27.80 2.93
CA ALA A 115 -19.49 -28.72 3.13
C ALA A 115 -19.54 -29.72 1.96
N VAL A 116 -19.80 -30.98 2.24
CA VAL A 116 -19.81 -32.07 1.26
C VAL A 116 -21.16 -32.78 1.32
N SER A 117 -21.77 -33.00 0.15
CA SER A 117 -23.02 -33.75 0.04
C SER A 117 -22.76 -35.25 0.10
N ASP A 118 -23.67 -36.01 0.73
CA ASP A 118 -23.57 -37.46 0.87
C ASP A 118 -24.02 -38.20 -0.41
N SER A 119 -23.26 -38.02 -1.48
CA SER A 119 -23.40 -38.75 -2.74
C SER A 119 -22.05 -38.91 -3.43
N LEU A 120 -21.91 -39.92 -4.30
CA LEU A 120 -20.67 -40.14 -5.04
C LEU A 120 -20.27 -38.90 -5.86
N ASP A 121 -21.24 -38.31 -6.56
CA ASP A 121 -21.04 -37.07 -7.32
C ASP A 121 -20.73 -35.89 -6.39
N GLY A 122 -21.40 -35.80 -5.23
CA GLY A 122 -21.17 -34.75 -4.24
C GLY A 122 -19.77 -34.80 -3.63
N ILE A 123 -19.23 -35.99 -3.38
CA ILE A 123 -17.84 -36.16 -2.92
C ILE A 123 -16.87 -35.84 -4.05
N GLN A 124 -17.07 -36.36 -5.26
CA GLN A 124 -16.14 -36.12 -6.38
C GLN A 124 -16.06 -34.66 -6.79
N ASN A 125 -17.19 -33.96 -6.90
CA ASN A 125 -17.23 -32.57 -7.36
C ASN A 125 -16.54 -31.57 -6.41
N VAL A 126 -16.38 -31.91 -5.13
CA VAL A 126 -15.68 -31.03 -4.17
C VAL A 126 -14.16 -31.10 -4.34
N TRP A 127 -13.62 -32.22 -4.86
CA TRP A 127 -12.19 -32.51 -4.86
C TRP A 127 -11.56 -32.69 -6.25
N ASN A 128 -12.37 -32.78 -7.31
CA ASN A 128 -11.94 -32.82 -8.72
C ASN A 128 -12.17 -31.47 -9.40
#